data_AF-A0AAD4BDW1-F1
#
_entry.id   AF-A0AAD4BDW1-F1
#
_cell.length_a   1.000
_cell.length_b   1.000
_cell.length_c   1.000
_cell.angle_alpha   90.00
_cell.angle_beta   90.00
_cell.angle_gamma   90.00
#
_symmetry.space_group_name_H-M   'P 1'
#
loop_
_entity.id
_entity.type
_entity.pdbx_description
1 polymer ?
#
loop_
_entity_poly.entity_id
_entity_poly.type
_entity_poly.pdbx_seq_one_letter_code
_entity_poly.pdbx_strand_id
1 'polypeptide(L)'
;MVLLQDGAILYSRHPELPVFQFHPFNTPQFRTFANQSVQQVASAEEASRLAFQNLPQHLVVSLQGIVTNLSLEQQAQRAENAALRLEVQQHIATQDTLLAELAAGRRAKGQRASSRQASRGVCSANMRNASLD
;
A
#
# COMPACT_ATOMS: atom_id res chain seq x y z
N MET A 1 37.91 -2.05 -32.07
CA MET A 1 37.08 -3.28 -32.06
C MET A 1 35.80 -3.12 -32.87
N VAL A 2 35.06 -2.01 -32.76
CA VAL A 2 33.79 -1.76 -33.48
C VAL A 2 33.93 -1.92 -35.01
N LEU A 3 34.96 -1.32 -35.62
CA LEU A 3 35.16 -1.37 -37.08
C LEU A 3 35.34 -2.80 -37.66
N LEU A 4 35.91 -3.73 -36.89
CA LEU A 4 36.13 -5.10 -37.34
C LEU A 4 34.83 -5.91 -37.28
N GLN A 5 34.02 -5.70 -36.24
CA GLN A 5 32.68 -6.29 -36.12
C GLN A 5 31.74 -5.73 -37.19
N ASP A 6 31.69 -4.41 -37.35
CA ASP A 6 30.87 -3.76 -38.39
C ASP A 6 31.30 -4.24 -39.78
N GLY A 7 32.61 -4.34 -40.01
CA GLY A 7 33.17 -4.91 -41.24
C GLY A 7 32.77 -6.36 -41.47
N ALA A 8 32.75 -7.20 -40.42
CA ALA A 8 32.30 -8.59 -40.50
C ALA A 8 30.80 -8.70 -40.84
N ILE A 9 29.97 -7.88 -40.22
CA ILE A 9 28.53 -7.81 -40.52
C ILE A 9 28.34 -7.34 -41.96
N LEU A 10 29.06 -6.30 -42.38
CA LEU A 10 28.98 -5.75 -43.73
C LEU A 10 29.46 -6.75 -44.79
N TYR A 11 30.54 -7.50 -44.50
CA TYR A 11 31.06 -8.56 -45.37
C TYR A 11 30.05 -9.69 -45.58
N SER A 12 29.26 -10.01 -44.56
CA SER A 12 28.22 -11.05 -44.68
C SER A 12 27.06 -10.66 -45.58
N ARG A 13 26.77 -9.36 -45.68
CA ARG A 13 25.68 -8.82 -46.50
C ARG A 13 26.14 -8.44 -47.91
N HIS A 14 27.36 -7.92 -48.04
CA HIS A 14 27.91 -7.36 -49.27
C HIS A 14 29.39 -7.76 -49.47
N PRO A 15 29.69 -9.05 -49.67
CA PRO A 15 31.08 -9.52 -49.83
C PRO A 15 31.78 -8.92 -51.06
N GLU A 16 31.04 -8.39 -52.03
CA GLU A 16 31.53 -7.77 -53.26
C GLU A 16 32.18 -6.39 -53.09
N LEU A 17 32.03 -5.76 -51.92
CA LEU A 17 32.54 -4.40 -51.73
C LEU A 17 34.07 -4.33 -51.87
N PRO A 18 34.61 -3.30 -52.56
CA PRO A 18 36.05 -3.19 -52.82
C PRO A 18 36.91 -3.21 -51.56
N VAL A 19 36.40 -2.70 -50.44
CA VAL A 19 37.11 -2.67 -49.15
C VAL A 19 37.57 -4.06 -48.70
N PHE A 20 36.84 -5.12 -49.07
CA PHE A 20 37.15 -6.50 -48.69
C PHE A 20 38.23 -7.17 -49.55
N GLN A 21 38.73 -6.47 -50.58
CA GLN A 21 39.86 -6.91 -51.40
C GLN A 21 41.22 -6.51 -50.80
N PHE A 22 41.21 -5.61 -49.80
CA PHE A 22 42.42 -5.08 -49.17
C PHE A 22 42.66 -5.68 -47.79
N HIS A 23 43.90 -5.58 -47.31
CA HIS A 23 44.28 -5.99 -45.96
C HIS A 23 43.63 -5.05 -44.92
N PRO A 24 43.16 -5.55 -43.76
CA PRO A 24 43.20 -6.93 -43.28
C PRO A 24 42.02 -7.80 -43.74
N PHE A 25 41.06 -7.23 -44.46
CA PHE A 25 39.77 -7.85 -44.77
C PHE A 25 39.84 -8.99 -45.80
N ASN A 26 40.84 -8.99 -46.68
CA ASN A 26 41.03 -10.05 -47.65
C ASN A 26 41.63 -11.34 -47.07
N THR A 27 42.02 -11.34 -45.79
CA THR A 27 42.72 -12.46 -45.16
C THR A 27 41.79 -13.62 -44.78
N PRO A 28 42.29 -14.87 -44.73
CA PRO A 28 41.53 -16.01 -44.21
C PRO A 28 41.09 -15.81 -42.75
N GLN A 29 41.91 -15.14 -41.95
CA GLN A 29 41.63 -14.83 -40.55
C GLN A 29 40.38 -13.96 -40.41
N PHE A 30 40.29 -12.88 -41.20
CA PHE A 30 39.10 -12.04 -41.21
C PHE A 30 37.86 -12.80 -41.70
N ARG A 31 37.98 -13.64 -42.74
CA ARG A 31 36.85 -14.43 -43.26
C ARG A 31 36.31 -15.41 -42.21
N THR A 32 37.19 -16.09 -41.48
CA THR A 32 36.81 -16.96 -40.36
C THR A 32 36.13 -16.17 -39.25
N PHE A 33 36.72 -15.04 -38.85
CA PHE A 33 36.14 -14.15 -37.85
C PHE A 33 34.76 -13.64 -38.27
N ALA A 34 34.59 -13.24 -39.54
CA ALA A 34 33.33 -12.74 -40.06
C ALA A 34 32.24 -13.82 -40.03
N ASN A 35 32.55 -15.04 -40.49
CA ASN A 35 31.61 -16.17 -40.45
C ASN A 35 31.16 -16.49 -39.02
N GLN A 36 32.08 -16.48 -38.05
CA GLN A 36 31.76 -16.74 -36.64
C GLN A 36 30.93 -15.60 -36.02
N SER A 37 31.27 -14.35 -36.33
CA SER A 37 30.60 -13.16 -35.79
C SER A 37 29.15 -13.09 -36.25
N VAL A 38 28.85 -13.44 -37.50
CA VAL A 38 27.48 -13.43 -38.04
C VAL A 38 26.58 -14.40 -37.30
N GLN A 39 27.06 -15.61 -37.00
CA GLN A 39 26.30 -16.59 -36.23
C GLN A 39 26.02 -16.10 -34.81
N GLN A 40 27.00 -15.46 -34.18
CA GLN A 40 26.83 -14.88 -32.85
C GLN A 40 25.80 -13.75 -32.85
N VAL A 41 25.89 -12.83 -33.80
CA VAL A 41 24.92 -11.73 -33.95
C VAL A 41 23.51 -12.27 -34.20
N ALA A 42 23.35 -13.22 -35.13
CA ALA A 42 22.04 -13.83 -35.40
C ALA A 42 21.44 -14.52 -34.17
N SER A 43 22.27 -15.23 -33.40
CA SER A 43 21.84 -15.87 -32.15
C SER A 43 21.43 -14.85 -31.08
N ALA A 44 22.14 -13.72 -30.99
CA ALA A 44 21.84 -12.64 -30.06
C ALA A 44 20.58 -11.88 -30.46
N GLU A 45 20.37 -11.65 -31.76
CA GLU A 45 19.15 -11.04 -32.31
C GLU A 45 17.93 -11.94 -32.05
N GLU A 46 18.06 -13.25 -32.25
CA GLU A 46 17.03 -14.24 -31.97
C GLU A 46 16.67 -14.28 -30.47
N ALA A 47 17.68 -14.37 -29.61
CA ALA A 47 17.49 -14.34 -28.16
C ALA A 47 16.83 -13.04 -27.69
N SER A 48 17.26 -11.90 -28.25
CA SER A 48 16.65 -10.59 -27.97
C SER A 48 15.20 -10.56 -28.43
N ARG A 49 14.90 -11.04 -29.65
CA ARG A 49 13.54 -11.11 -30.19
C ARG A 49 12.62 -11.95 -29.29
N LEU A 50 13.09 -13.10 -28.82
CA LEU A 50 12.35 -13.95 -27.88
C LEU A 50 12.14 -13.27 -26.52
N ALA A 51 13.15 -12.57 -26.00
CA ALA A 51 13.01 -11.78 -24.77
C ALA A 51 11.98 -10.64 -24.93
N PHE A 52 11.97 -9.97 -26.10
CA PHE A 52 10.99 -8.94 -26.45
C PHE A 52 9.58 -9.49 -26.64
N GLN A 53 9.41 -10.74 -27.07
CA GLN A 53 8.09 -11.38 -27.14
C GLN A 53 7.55 -11.78 -25.76
N ASN A 54 8.42 -12.12 -24.81
CA ASN A 54 8.05 -12.46 -23.44
C ASN A 54 7.89 -11.23 -22.52
N LEU A 55 8.07 -10.03 -23.07
CA LEU A 55 7.98 -8.76 -22.35
C LEU A 55 6.58 -8.50 -21.73
N PRO A 56 5.47 -8.75 -22.44
CA PRO A 56 4.13 -8.62 -21.87
C PRO A 56 3.89 -9.59 -20.70
N GLN A 57 4.43 -10.81 -20.79
CA GLN A 57 4.18 -11.86 -19.81
C GLN A 57 4.79 -11.52 -18.44
N HIS A 58 6.02 -11.02 -18.41
CA HIS A 58 6.65 -10.66 -17.13
C HIS A 58 6.01 -9.42 -16.51
N LEU A 59 5.54 -8.46 -17.33
CA LEU A 59 4.83 -7.28 -16.85
C LEU A 59 3.47 -7.66 -16.24
N VAL A 60 2.77 -8.61 -16.85
CA VAL A 60 1.51 -9.14 -16.29
C VAL A 60 1.76 -9.83 -14.96
N VAL A 61 2.79 -10.69 -14.86
CA VAL A 61 3.12 -11.39 -13.61
C VAL A 61 3.50 -10.41 -12.49
N SER A 62 4.29 -9.38 -12.80
CA SER A 62 4.68 -8.38 -11.80
C SER A 62 3.49 -7.52 -11.36
N LEU A 63 2.64 -7.06 -12.28
CA LEU A 63 1.42 -6.33 -11.97
C LEU A 63 0.46 -7.17 -11.12
N GLN A 64 0.31 -8.45 -11.45
CA GLN A 64 -0.55 -9.36 -10.72
C GLN A 64 -0.05 -9.52 -9.28
N GLY A 65 1.27 -9.68 -9.08
CA GLY A 65 1.89 -9.70 -7.75
C GLY A 65 1.67 -8.42 -6.94
N ILE A 66 1.78 -7.25 -7.57
CA ILE A 66 1.52 -5.96 -6.93
C ILE A 66 0.06 -5.87 -6.47
N VAL A 67 -0.89 -6.20 -7.37
CA VAL A 67 -2.33 -6.14 -7.06
C VAL A 67 -2.70 -7.11 -5.95
N THR A 68 -2.16 -8.33 -5.96
CA THR A 68 -2.41 -9.31 -4.89
C THR A 68 -1.88 -8.85 -3.54
N ASN A 69 -0.68 -8.28 -3.49
CA ASN A 69 -0.12 -7.76 -2.23
C ASN A 69 -0.94 -6.58 -1.70
N LEU A 70 -1.34 -5.67 -2.57
CA LEU A 70 -2.17 -4.52 -2.19
C LEU A 70 -3.55 -4.96 -1.67
N SER A 71 -4.14 -5.99 -2.27
CA SER A 71 -5.39 -6.59 -1.79
C SER A 71 -5.23 -7.21 -0.39
N LEU A 72 -4.13 -7.93 -0.16
CA LEU A 72 -3.85 -8.55 1.14
C LEU A 72 -3.61 -7.50 2.23
N GLU A 73 -2.81 -6.48 1.97
CA GLU A 73 -2.57 -5.36 2.88
C GLU A 73 -3.87 -4.62 3.21
N GLN A 74 -4.69 -4.34 2.20
CA GLN A 74 -5.98 -3.69 2.41
C GLN A 74 -6.91 -4.54 3.27
N GLN A 75 -6.89 -5.86 3.11
CA GLN A 75 -7.71 -6.76 3.92
C GLN A 75 -7.22 -6.81 5.38
N ALA A 76 -5.91 -6.84 5.60
CA ALA A 76 -5.32 -6.76 6.93
C ALA A 76 -5.68 -5.43 7.62
N GLN A 77 -5.52 -4.31 6.93
CA GLN A 77 -5.89 -2.98 7.45
C GLN A 77 -7.38 -2.86 7.79
N ARG A 78 -8.27 -3.48 7.00
CA ARG A 78 -9.71 -3.49 7.30
C ARG A 78 -10.01 -4.29 8.56
N ALA A 79 -9.36 -5.44 8.75
CA ALA A 79 -9.52 -6.25 9.95
C ALA A 79 -9.04 -5.52 11.20
N GLU A 80 -7.88 -4.89 11.13
CA GLU A 80 -7.31 -4.10 12.24
C GLU A 80 -8.18 -2.89 12.58
N ASN A 81 -8.62 -2.12 11.57
CA ASN A 81 -9.54 -1.00 11.78
C ASN A 81 -10.90 -1.45 12.36
N ALA A 82 -11.40 -2.62 11.97
CA ALA A 82 -12.63 -3.16 12.54
C ALA A 82 -12.47 -3.48 14.03
N ALA A 83 -11.33 -4.07 14.42
CA ALA A 83 -11.03 -4.36 15.82
C ALA A 83 -10.92 -3.07 16.66
N LEU A 84 -10.15 -2.09 16.18
CA LEU A 84 -10.01 -0.78 16.82
C LEU A 84 -11.35 -0.05 16.98
N ARG A 85 -12.20 -0.09 15.96
CA ARG A 85 -13.54 0.52 16.04
C ARG A 85 -14.41 -0.10 17.13
N LEU A 86 -14.29 -1.42 17.31
CA LEU A 86 -15.05 -2.15 18.32
C LEU A 86 -14.57 -1.77 19.73
N GLU A 87 -13.27 -1.66 19.92
CA GLU A 87 -12.66 -1.21 21.18
C GLU A 87 -13.06 0.25 21.52
N VAL A 88 -12.98 1.15 20.54
CA VAL A 88 -13.40 2.55 20.71
C VAL A 88 -14.88 2.64 21.06
N GLN A 89 -15.74 1.85 20.41
CA GLN A 89 -17.17 1.81 20.74
C GLN A 89 -17.43 1.35 22.17
N GLN A 90 -16.70 0.33 22.65
CA GLN A 90 -16.81 -0.13 24.04
C GLN A 90 -16.38 0.94 25.03
N HIS A 91 -15.28 1.64 24.74
CA HIS A 91 -14.82 2.75 25.57
C HIS A 91 -15.85 3.88 25.65
N ILE A 92 -16.44 4.27 24.52
CA ILE A 92 -17.48 5.31 24.47
C ILE A 92 -18.71 4.88 25.27
N ALA A 93 -19.21 3.66 25.06
CA ALA A 93 -20.36 3.14 25.80
C ALA A 93 -20.13 3.12 27.33
N THR A 94 -18.89 2.78 27.74
CA THR A 94 -18.51 2.80 29.16
C THR A 94 -18.49 4.22 29.71
N GLN A 95 -17.93 5.18 28.96
CA GLN A 95 -17.91 6.59 29.35
C GLN A 95 -19.33 7.17 29.46
N ASP A 96 -20.22 6.87 28.50
CA ASP A 96 -21.62 7.29 28.54
C ASP A 96 -22.35 6.76 29.78
N THR A 97 -22.07 5.50 30.15
CA THR A 97 -22.65 4.88 31.34
C THR A 97 -22.18 5.60 32.62
N LEU A 98 -20.88 5.86 32.76
CA LEU A 98 -20.31 6.58 33.90
C LEU A 98 -20.86 8.02 34.00
N LEU A 99 -21.00 8.71 32.87
CA LEU A 99 -21.58 10.06 32.82
C LEU A 99 -23.06 10.05 33.25
N ALA A 100 -23.84 9.04 32.82
CA ALA A 100 -25.22 8.87 33.23
C ALA A 100 -25.36 8.62 34.74
N GLU A 101 -24.51 7.78 35.32
CA GLU A 101 -24.47 7.52 36.77
C GLU A 101 -24.13 8.78 37.58
N LEU A 102 -23.13 9.56 37.15
CA LEU A 102 -22.77 10.83 37.79
C LEU A 102 -23.89 11.86 37.71
N ALA A 103 -24.59 11.94 36.57
CA ALA A 103 -25.75 12.81 36.40
C ALA A 103 -26.93 12.39 37.31
N ALA A 104 -27.19 11.08 37.44
CA ALA A 104 -28.21 10.53 38.34
C ALA A 104 -27.88 10.79 39.81
N GLY A 105 -26.61 10.62 40.22
CA GLY A 105 -26.14 10.90 41.58
C GLY A 105 -26.30 12.37 41.98
N ARG A 106 -26.04 13.32 41.05
CA ARG A 106 -26.29 14.75 41.28
C ARG A 106 -27.79 15.06 41.44
N ARG A 107 -28.66 14.44 40.65
CA ARG A 107 -30.13 14.60 40.77
C ARG A 107 -30.66 14.07 42.10
N ALA A 108 -30.17 12.91 42.57
CA ALA A 108 -30.57 12.35 43.87
C ALA A 108 -30.17 13.23 45.07
N LYS A 109 -29.01 13.92 44.98
CA LYS A 109 -28.54 14.84 46.02
C LYS A 109 -29.35 16.14 46.05
N GLY A 110 -29.77 16.65 44.89
CA GLY A 110 -30.68 17.80 44.79
C GLY A 110 -32.09 17.53 45.31
N GLN A 111 -32.65 16.35 45.02
CA GLN A 111 -33.97 15.95 45.53
C GLN A 111 -33.97 15.73 47.06
N ARG A 112 -32.89 15.18 47.63
CA ARG A 112 -32.73 15.03 49.10
C ARG A 112 -32.54 16.36 49.84
N ALA A 113 -31.94 17.37 49.19
CA ALA A 113 -31.83 18.71 49.77
C ALA A 113 -33.19 19.43 49.79
N SER A 114 -33.96 19.31 48.71
CA SER A 114 -35.32 19.86 48.61
C SER A 114 -36.29 19.22 49.62
N SER A 115 -36.25 17.89 49.81
CA SER A 115 -37.12 17.20 50.77
C SER A 115 -36.78 17.47 52.25
N ARG A 116 -35.51 17.75 52.58
CA ARG A 116 -35.09 18.19 53.92
C ARG A 116 -35.50 19.62 54.25
N GLN A 117 -35.63 20.49 53.24
CA GLN A 117 -36.07 21.86 53.43
C GLN A 117 -37.60 21.96 53.59
N ALA A 118 -38.36 21.09 52.91
CA ALA A 118 -39.80 20.94 53.11
C ALA A 118 -40.17 20.42 54.53
N SER A 119 -39.37 19.49 55.08
CA SER A 119 -39.61 18.93 56.43
C SER A 119 -39.18 19.86 57.58
N ARG A 120 -38.26 20.81 57.34
CA ARG A 120 -37.91 21.87 58.32
C ARG A 120 -38.90 23.04 58.33
N GLY A 121 -39.59 23.32 57.22
CA GLY A 121 -40.61 24.37 57.13
C GLY A 121 -41.89 24.06 57.91
N VAL A 122 -42.25 22.78 58.03
CA VAL A 122 -43.47 22.35 58.74
C VAL A 122 -43.32 22.45 60.27
N CYS A 123 -42.14 22.16 60.83
CA CYS A 123 -41.93 22.29 62.28
C CYS A 123 -41.84 23.74 62.78
N SER A 124 -41.48 24.71 61.92
CA SER A 124 -41.41 26.12 62.33
C SER A 124 -42.77 26.83 62.30
N ALA A 125 -43.79 26.25 61.65
CA ALA A 125 -45.14 26.83 61.59
C ALA A 125 -46.01 26.48 62.82
N ASN A 126 -45.63 25.44 63.59
CA ASN A 126 -46.47 24.92 64.68
C ASN A 126 -46.17 25.53 66.07
N MET A 127 -45.34 26.58 66.15
CA MET A 127 -45.05 27.29 67.43
C MET A 127 -45.57 28.72 67.48
N ARG A 128 -46.37 29.17 66.51
CA ARG A 128 -46.98 30.53 66.51
C ARG A 128 -48.47 30.58 66.87
N ASN A 129 -49.12 29.45 67.17
CA ASN A 129 -50.53 29.39 67.58
C ASN A 129 -50.72 28.90 69.02
N ALA A 130 -49.92 29.40 69.96
CA ALA A 130 -50.12 29.16 71.39
C ALA A 130 -49.82 30.42 72.20
N SER A 131 -50.56 31.49 71.94
CA SER A 131 -50.71 32.66 72.83
C SER A 131 -51.78 33.56 72.24
N LEU A 132 -53.03 33.37 72.69
CA LEU A 132 -54.12 34.34 72.76
C LEU A 132 -55.34 33.59 73.33
N ASP A 133 -55.29 33.33 74.63
CA ASP A 133 -56.45 33.36 75.53
C ASP A 133 -56.20 34.50 76.52
#